data_AF-A0A1G7URN0-F1
#
_entry.id   AF-A0A1G7URN0-F1
#
_cell.length_a   1.000
_cell.length_b   1.000
_cell.length_c   1.000
_cell.angle_alpha   90.00
_cell.angle_beta   90.00
_cell.angle_gamma   90.00
#
_symmetry.space_group_name_H-M   'P 1'
#
loop_
_entity.id
_entity.type
_entity.pdbx_description
1 polymer ?
#
loop_
_entity_poly.entity_id
_entity_poly.type
_entity_poly.pdbx_seq_one_letter_code
_entity_poly.pdbx_strand_id
1 'polypeptide(L)' 'MLTASAADLAVLRGRAGAAEDVFVADMPGAGQRLRVYDEYVDEIGRTEEPDYLAVSVVGPRNRVAKWVKGFPLA' A
#
# COMPACT_ATOMS: atom_id res chain seq x y z
N MET A 1 14.11 -1.53 3.50
CA MET A 1 12.88 -1.28 2.71
C MET A 1 12.93 -2.20 1.50
N LEU A 2 11.79 -2.61 0.94
CA LEU A 2 11.74 -3.46 -0.25
C LEU A 2 11.26 -2.66 -1.45
N THR A 3 11.69 -3.02 -2.66
CA THR A 3 11.21 -2.45 -3.92
C THR A 3 10.24 -3.41 -4.61
N ALA A 4 9.28 -2.86 -5.32
CA ALA A 4 8.24 -3.61 -6.04
C ALA A 4 7.71 -2.75 -7.19
N SER A 5 7.18 -3.40 -8.23
CA SER A 5 6.46 -2.68 -9.29
C SER A 5 5.11 -2.16 -8.77
N ALA A 6 4.50 -1.18 -9.47
CA ALA A 6 3.15 -0.72 -9.12
C ALA A 6 2.11 -1.86 -9.15
N ALA A 7 2.24 -2.79 -10.10
CA ALA A 7 1.39 -3.99 -10.17
C ALA A 7 1.58 -4.90 -8.95
N ASP A 8 2.82 -5.11 -8.52
CA ASP A 8 3.12 -5.90 -7.32
C ASP A 8 2.57 -5.23 -6.05
N LEU A 9 2.63 -3.90 -5.96
CA LEU A 9 2.06 -3.14 -4.84
C LEU A 9 0.52 -3.27 -4.79
N ALA A 10 -0.17 -3.18 -5.93
CA ALA A 10 -1.61 -3.38 -6.01
C ALA A 10 -2.02 -4.78 -5.54
N VAL A 11 -1.29 -5.82 -5.99
CA VAL A 11 -1.52 -7.21 -5.55
C VAL A 11 -1.24 -7.39 -4.06
N LEU A 12 -0.13 -6.84 -3.55
CA LEU A 12 0.19 -6.87 -2.12
C LEU A 12 -0.91 -6.21 -1.30
N ARG A 13 -1.36 -5.02 -1.72
CA ARG A 13 -2.42 -4.27 -1.05
C ARG A 13 -3.75 -5.01 -1.04
N GLY A 14 -4.14 -5.62 -2.17
CA GLY A 14 -5.36 -6.43 -2.22
C GLY A 14 -5.32 -7.60 -1.24
N ARG A 15 -4.20 -8.33 -1.18
CA ARG A 15 -4.01 -9.45 -0.25
C ARG A 15 -4.00 -9.01 1.21
N ALA A 16 -3.26 -7.94 1.50
CA ALA A 16 -3.08 -7.44 2.86
C ALA A 16 -4.38 -6.82 3.41
N GLY A 17 -5.12 -6.08 2.58
CA GLY A 17 -6.41 -5.49 2.98
C GLY A 17 -7.53 -6.52 3.19
N ALA A 18 -7.41 -7.71 2.61
CA ALA A 18 -8.36 -8.81 2.82
C ALA A 18 -8.02 -9.67 4.06
N ALA A 19 -6.92 -9.41 4.75
CA ALA A 19 -6.49 -10.17 5.92
C ALA A 19 -6.84 -9.44 7.22
N GLU A 20 -7.63 -10.09 8.08
CA GLU A 20 -8.14 -9.50 9.33
C GLU A 20 -7.05 -9.23 10.40
N ASP A 21 -5.93 -9.96 10.36
CA ASP A 21 -4.83 -9.85 11.31
C ASP A 21 -3.69 -8.94 10.82
N VAL A 22 -3.95 -8.14 9.79
CA VAL A 22 -2.96 -7.28 9.14
C VAL A 22 -3.46 -5.85 9.11
N PHE A 23 -2.61 -4.95 9.59
CA PHE A 23 -2.77 -3.52 9.40
C PHE A 23 -2.03 -3.10 8.12
N VAL A 24 -2.72 -2.30 7.31
CA VAL A 24 -2.18 -1.73 6.08
C VAL A 24 -2.24 -0.21 6.15
N ALA A 25 -1.10 0.43 5.91
CA ALA A 25 -1.04 1.87 5.69
C ALA A 25 -0.65 2.13 4.24
N ASP A 26 -1.57 2.77 3.51
CA ASP A 26 -1.43 3.11 2.10
C ASP A 26 -0.66 4.42 1.92
N MET A 27 0.19 4.50 0.89
CA MET A 27 0.75 5.76 0.41
C MET A 27 0.39 5.96 -1.07
N PRO A 28 -0.82 6.48 -1.34
CA PRO A 28 -1.26 6.79 -2.70
C PRO A 28 -0.55 8.03 -3.25
N GLY A 29 -0.45 8.14 -4.57
CA GLY A 29 0.23 9.26 -5.23
C GLY A 29 -0.32 10.65 -4.87
N ALA A 30 -1.61 10.74 -4.52
CA ALA A 30 -2.23 11.97 -4.03
C ALA A 30 -1.50 12.54 -2.80
N GLY A 31 -0.95 11.68 -1.93
CA GLY A 31 -0.22 12.08 -0.72
C GLY A 31 1.09 12.81 -1.00
N GLN A 32 1.64 12.73 -2.22
CA GLN A 32 2.80 13.52 -2.63
C GLN A 32 2.41 14.86 -3.27
N ARG A 33 1.20 14.96 -3.84
CA ARG A 33 0.75 16.15 -4.57
C ARG A 33 0.01 17.14 -3.66
N LEU A 34 -0.81 16.62 -2.76
CA LEU A 34 -1.67 17.42 -1.91
C LEU A 34 -1.02 17.71 -0.57
N ARG A 35 -1.09 18.97 -0.14
CA ARG A 35 -0.53 19.44 1.13
C ARG A 35 -1.60 19.76 2.17
N VAL A 36 -2.87 19.77 1.77
CA VAL A 36 -4.04 20.00 2.62
C VAL A 36 -4.73 18.67 2.84
N TYR A 37 -4.91 18.29 4.11
CA TYR A 37 -5.45 16.98 4.47
C TYR A 37 -6.87 16.76 3.96
N ASP A 38 -7.73 17.77 4.06
CA ASP A 38 -9.12 17.66 3.59
C ASP A 38 -9.18 17.42 2.08
N GLU A 39 -8.38 18.14 1.29
CA GLU A 39 -8.25 17.92 -0.16
C GLU A 39 -7.76 16.50 -0.47
N TYR A 40 -6.84 15.98 0.35
CA TYR A 40 -6.32 14.62 0.22
C TYR A 40 -7.39 13.57 0.47
N VAL A 41 -8.15 13.70 1.56
CA VAL A 41 -9.26 12.78 1.88
C VAL A 41 -10.30 12.81 0.77
N ASP A 42 -10.61 13.99 0.26
CA ASP A 42 -11.53 14.22 -0.85
C ASP A 42 -11.06 13.57 -2.16
N GLU A 43 -9.78 13.72 -2.52
CA GLU A 43 -9.21 13.10 -3.73
C GLU A 43 -9.22 11.57 -3.62
N ILE A 44 -8.82 11.03 -2.46
CA ILE A 44 -8.83 9.59 -2.22
C ILE A 44 -10.25 9.03 -2.24
N GLY A 45 -11.22 9.72 -1.64
CA GLY A 45 -12.61 9.27 -1.62
C GLY A 45 -13.28 9.20 -3.00
N ARG A 46 -12.78 9.95 -3.99
CA ARG A 46 -13.26 9.92 -5.38
C ARG A 46 -12.49 8.94 -6.26
N THR A 47 -11.37 8.40 -5.79
CA THR A 47 -10.49 7.55 -6.59
C THR A 47 -10.78 6.09 -6.29
N GLU A 48 -11.42 5.38 -7.24
CA GLU A 48 -11.72 3.95 -7.07
C GLU A 48 -10.45 3.08 -6.98
N GLU A 49 -9.46 3.37 -7.84
CA GLU A 49 -8.20 2.63 -7.89
C GLU A 49 -7.02 3.59 -7.76
N PRO A 50 -6.55 3.86 -6.51
CA PRO A 50 -5.41 4.72 -6.29
C PRO A 50 -4.11 4.07 -6.77
N ASP A 51 -3.28 4.84 -7.47
CA ASP A 51 -1.89 4.44 -7.71
C ASP A 51 -1.10 4.48 -6.40
N TYR A 52 -0.71 3.31 -5.90
CA TYR A 52 0.09 3.19 -4.69
C TYR A 52 1.58 3.36 -5.00
N LEU A 53 2.19 4.36 -4.36
CA LEU A 53 3.64 4.58 -4.44
C LEU A 53 4.40 3.75 -3.40
N ALA A 54 3.75 3.47 -2.26
CA ALA A 54 4.25 2.56 -1.25
C ALA A 54 3.09 1.98 -0.44
N VAL A 55 3.35 0.84 0.20
CA VAL A 55 2.41 0.19 1.14
C VAL A 55 3.22 -0.29 2.35
N SER A 56 2.77 0.07 3.55
CA SER A 56 3.30 -0.49 4.79
C SER A 56 2.36 -1.56 5.31
N VAL A 57 2.90 -2.75 5.57
CA VAL A 57 2.13 -3.92 6.02
C VAL A 57 2.66 -4.39 7.37
N VAL A 58 1.79 -4.47 8.37
CA VAL A 58 2.13 -4.90 9.72
C VAL A 58 1.21 -6.05 10.13
N GLY A 59 1.77 -7.19 10.50
CA GLY A 59 1.00 -8.40 10.85
C GLY A 59 1.91 -9.61 11.09
N PRO A 60 1.36 -10.84 11.08
CA PRO A 60 2.14 -12.04 11.36
C PRO A 60 3.31 -12.23 10.38
N ARG A 61 4.52 -12.38 10.95
CA ARG A 61 5.78 -12.45 10.19
C ARG A 61 5.73 -13.43 9.02
N ASN A 62 5.26 -14.66 9.25
CA ASN A 62 5.26 -15.71 8.22
C ASN A 62 4.35 -15.35 7.03
N ARG A 63 3.24 -14.66 7.29
CA ARG A 63 2.29 -14.22 6.26
C ARG A 63 2.87 -13.08 5.46
N VAL A 64 3.36 -12.03 6.13
CA VAL A 64 3.99 -10.88 5.46
C VAL A 64 5.19 -11.33 4.64
N ALA A 65 6.06 -12.17 5.21
CA ALA A 65 7.23 -12.74 4.51
C ALA A 65 6.84 -13.53 3.25
N LYS A 66 5.70 -14.24 3.27
CA LYS A 66 5.19 -14.95 2.09
C LYS A 66 4.77 -13.98 0.98
N TRP A 67 4.14 -12.86 1.32
CA TRP A 67 3.66 -11.90 0.33
C TRP A 67 4.78 -11.10 -0.33
N VAL A 68 5.79 -10.71 0.45
CA VAL A 68 6.92 -9.92 -0.05
C VAL A 68 8.07 -10.76 -0.61
N LYS A 69 7.88 -12.09 -0.69
CA LYS A 69 8.90 -13.02 -1.17
C LYS A 69 9.26 -12.69 -2.62
N GLY A 70 10.54 -12.38 -2.85
CA GLY A 70 11.06 -12.05 -4.18
C GLY A 70 11.16 -10.55 -4.47
N PHE A 71 10.67 -9.70 -3.58
CA PHE A 71 10.89 -8.26 -3.68
C PHE A 71 12.35 -7.93 -3.36
N PRO A 72 13.06 -7.16 -4.21
CA PRO A 72 14.43 -6.76 -3.93
C PRO A 72 14.53 -5.87 -2.70
N LEU A 73 15.70 -5.89 -2.06
CA LEU A 73 16.05 -4.88 -1.06
C LEU A 73 16.46 -3.59 -1.79
N ALA A 74 15.95 -2.47 -1.29
CA ALA A 74 16.36 -1.13 -1.69
C ALA A 74 17.70 -0.76 -1.04
#